data_AF-A0A819HHY3-F1
#
_entry.id   AF-A0A819HHY3-F1
#
_cell.length_a   1.000
_cell.length_b   1.000
_cell.length_c   1.000
_cell.angle_alpha   90.00
_cell.angle_beta   90.00
_cell.angle_gamma   90.00
#
_symmetry.space_group_name_H-M   'P 1'
#
loop_
_entity.id
_entity.type
_entity.pdbx_description
1 polymer ?
#
loop_
_entity_poly.entity_id
_entity_poly.type
_entity_poly.pdbx_seq_one_letter_code
_entity_poly.pdbx_strand_id
1 'polypeptide(L)'
;MSKIICATLTTRNINSSSHHQNRPKYISSLEKLDERTKNWQPGRVKEEHRLKRLYEQGKCNIFRPLSSYRYYHIHKNTPIDLLDDLIDYAKEVKHYTIDTEDQLVPKRPSIPALIQVEYVYEDNPSILLLMECMHLPEQNEPTFIKIKQLCKIIFSMGHTIYSWGNLVDELEDFYQYNLFDENDISHVNQRNIQGEFKKYFNTTYPTSPDIKLKSNETYSLQFAILNTFNEWLTKRYTLGNFGCGLDPALHTISVPKQFMYMREQVIEDEKEIRELLINYTLNDCLGVTKLINKLPPPTKSSTSITTSNDTFTLNYYEEEYDDVSSSDEINYHIEINAPNDGLTLNDNDIPDEQKQNSLTGVHVQDEPYEMLSNDDNDDNDDISLPEIIKLHLPLKQHHLNEPQERVHDQGESLNEIEIISDDDIRQYTTTRPFQFQQHQQHQSLTRNQKKNRKKRARRYRFEVIRRLYYKFNIKNVKKILIFMNVPYENLNVVGHTLFLDMKDAQMEKEVNEKLHDGLFTKQHYYRIRKKLHLDTNQ
;
A
#
# COMPACT_ATOMS: atom_id res chain seq x y z
N MET A 1 -55.68 61.88 25.16
CA MET A 1 -56.21 60.55 25.48
C MET A 1 -55.44 59.51 24.69
N SER A 2 -54.37 58.95 25.27
CA SER A 2 -53.50 57.99 24.60
C SER A 2 -53.71 56.60 25.21
N LYS A 3 -54.10 55.63 24.39
CA LYS A 3 -54.25 54.22 24.78
C LYS A 3 -52.91 53.52 24.66
N ILE A 4 -52.37 53.04 25.79
CA ILE A 4 -51.21 52.15 25.85
C ILE A 4 -51.73 50.72 25.66
N ILE A 5 -51.31 50.06 24.58
CA ILE A 5 -51.55 48.64 24.33
C ILE A 5 -50.37 47.87 24.91
N CYS A 6 -50.62 47.12 25.98
CA CYS A 6 -49.65 46.24 26.61
C CYS A 6 -49.71 44.87 25.92
N ALA A 7 -48.70 44.55 25.11
CA ALA A 7 -48.59 43.25 24.44
C ALA A 7 -47.82 42.26 25.33
N THR A 8 -48.52 41.24 25.80
CA THR A 8 -47.97 40.15 26.61
C THR A 8 -47.15 39.22 25.71
N LEU A 9 -45.82 39.22 25.89
CA LEU A 9 -44.90 38.29 25.23
C LEU A 9 -44.98 36.90 25.88
N THR A 10 -45.70 35.99 25.23
CA THR A 10 -45.72 34.57 25.59
C THR A 10 -44.45 33.89 25.06
N THR A 11 -43.46 33.71 25.92
CA THR A 11 -42.26 32.90 25.62
C THR A 11 -42.67 31.44 25.42
N ARG A 12 -42.78 31.01 24.15
CA ARG A 12 -42.88 29.59 23.79
C ARG A 12 -41.55 28.91 24.14
N ASN A 13 -41.61 28.06 25.16
CA ASN A 13 -40.53 27.18 25.56
C ASN A 13 -40.39 26.08 24.49
N ILE A 14 -39.54 26.31 23.50
CA ILE A 14 -39.19 25.31 22.48
C ILE A 14 -38.28 24.30 23.16
N ASN A 15 -38.84 23.15 23.55
CA ASN A 15 -38.06 21.98 23.93
C ASN A 15 -37.20 21.55 22.73
N SER A 16 -35.96 22.04 22.67
CA SER A 16 -34.95 21.58 21.74
C SER A 16 -34.57 20.15 22.10
N SER A 17 -35.27 19.18 21.54
CA SER A 17 -34.82 17.79 21.53
C SER A 17 -33.46 17.76 20.84
N SER A 18 -32.39 17.70 21.62
CA SER A 18 -31.02 17.56 21.15
C SER A 18 -30.87 16.19 20.48
N HIS A 19 -31.29 16.11 19.21
CA HIS A 19 -30.76 15.12 18.29
C HIS A 19 -29.26 15.39 18.19
N HIS A 20 -28.48 14.76 19.06
CA HIS A 20 -27.06 14.56 18.81
C HIS A 20 -26.95 13.74 17.53
N GLN A 21 -26.94 14.45 16.40
CA GLN A 21 -26.62 13.89 15.10
C GLN A 21 -25.25 13.23 15.26
N ASN A 22 -25.22 11.91 15.11
CA ASN A 22 -24.00 11.11 15.08
C ASN A 22 -23.14 11.61 13.92
N ARG A 23 -22.29 12.60 14.19
CA ARG A 23 -21.31 13.05 13.20
C ARG A 23 -20.36 11.88 12.95
N PRO A 24 -20.06 11.54 11.68
CA PRO A 24 -19.11 10.48 11.39
C PRO A 24 -17.76 10.81 12.03
N LYS A 25 -17.16 9.83 12.72
CA LYS A 25 -15.81 9.96 13.26
C LYS A 25 -14.84 10.03 12.07
N TYR A 26 -14.01 11.06 12.02
CA TYR A 26 -12.89 11.10 11.08
C TYR A 26 -11.83 10.10 11.53
N ILE A 27 -11.35 9.29 10.59
CA ILE A 27 -10.26 8.32 10.76
C ILE A 27 -9.18 8.75 9.77
N SER A 28 -7.96 8.99 10.26
CA SER A 28 -6.86 9.44 9.41
C SER A 28 -6.46 8.36 8.41
N SER A 29 -5.81 8.76 7.32
CA SER A 29 -5.39 7.80 6.29
C SER A 29 -4.30 6.86 6.78
N LEU A 30 -3.45 7.30 7.71
CA LEU A 30 -2.52 6.44 8.43
C LEU A 30 -3.24 5.41 9.32
N GLU A 31 -4.27 5.81 10.06
CA GLU A 31 -5.05 4.87 10.90
C GLU A 31 -5.78 3.82 10.02
N LYS A 32 -6.34 4.24 8.88
CA LYS A 32 -6.96 3.31 7.90
C LYS A 32 -5.94 2.34 7.32
N LEU A 33 -4.73 2.80 7.02
CA LEU A 33 -3.66 1.94 6.51
C LEU A 33 -3.25 0.91 7.56
N ASP A 34 -3.05 1.33 8.81
CA ASP A 34 -2.73 0.42 9.91
C ASP A 34 -3.80 -0.65 10.13
N GLU A 35 -5.08 -0.27 10.08
CA GLU A 35 -6.20 -1.21 10.16
C GLU A 35 -6.20 -2.19 8.99
N ARG A 36 -5.96 -1.70 7.76
CA ARG A 36 -5.87 -2.56 6.56
C ARG A 36 -4.73 -3.57 6.68
N THR A 37 -3.53 -3.12 7.02
CA THR A 37 -2.35 -3.98 7.16
C THR A 37 -2.54 -5.04 8.25
N LYS A 38 -3.17 -4.69 9.38
CA LYS A 38 -3.54 -5.67 10.43
C LYS A 38 -4.50 -6.74 9.93
N ASN A 39 -5.50 -6.35 9.16
CA ASN A 39 -6.54 -7.26 8.70
C ASN A 39 -6.05 -8.17 7.56
N TRP A 40 -5.20 -7.65 6.66
CA TRP A 40 -4.82 -8.37 5.44
C TRP A 40 -3.49 -9.11 5.59
N GLN A 41 -2.57 -8.61 6.40
CA GLN A 41 -1.22 -9.17 6.54
C GLN A 41 -0.78 -9.24 8.01
N PRO A 42 -1.51 -9.99 8.88
CA PRO A 42 -1.22 -10.05 10.31
C PRO A 42 0.19 -10.57 10.61
N GLY A 43 0.72 -11.48 9.80
CA GLY A 43 2.10 -11.97 9.91
C GLY A 43 3.14 -10.86 9.73
N ARG A 44 2.96 -9.99 8.72
CA ARG A 44 3.85 -8.84 8.51
C ARG A 44 3.74 -7.83 9.64
N VAL A 45 2.54 -7.57 10.17
CA VAL A 45 2.38 -6.69 11.35
C VAL A 45 3.10 -7.25 12.58
N LYS A 46 3.03 -8.57 12.80
CA LYS A 46 3.77 -9.22 13.89
C LYS A 46 5.28 -9.05 13.70
N GLU A 47 5.76 -9.18 12.46
CA GLU A 47 7.17 -9.00 12.13
C GLU A 47 7.62 -7.54 12.29
N GLU A 48 6.87 -6.56 11.78
CA GLU A 48 7.12 -5.13 12.01
C GLU A 48 7.20 -4.80 13.50
N HIS A 49 6.29 -5.34 14.32
CA HIS A 49 6.35 -5.16 15.76
C HIS A 49 7.56 -5.85 16.40
N ARG A 50 8.02 -6.98 15.86
CA ARG A 50 9.25 -7.63 16.32
C ARG A 50 10.46 -6.75 16.02
N LEU A 51 10.60 -6.27 14.79
CA LEU A 51 11.71 -5.42 14.35
C LEU A 51 11.74 -4.09 15.07
N LYS A 52 10.58 -3.46 15.24
CA LYS A 52 10.45 -2.23 16.03
C LYS A 52 10.94 -2.44 17.47
N ARG A 53 10.61 -3.57 18.12
CA ARG A 53 11.12 -3.89 19.46
C ARG A 53 12.62 -4.10 19.48
N LEU A 54 13.19 -4.72 18.45
CA LEU A 54 14.65 -4.87 18.33
C LEU A 54 15.32 -3.49 18.20
N TYR A 55 14.77 -2.60 17.39
CA TYR A 55 15.25 -1.23 17.25
C TYR A 55 15.16 -0.45 18.56
N GLU A 56 14.02 -0.50 19.25
CA GLU A 56 13.82 0.13 20.57
C GLU A 56 14.76 -0.42 21.66
N GLN A 57 15.25 -1.67 21.50
CA GLN A 57 16.24 -2.29 22.38
C GLN A 57 17.69 -2.00 21.96
N GLY A 58 17.93 -1.23 20.89
CA GLY A 58 19.25 -0.98 20.33
C GLY A 58 19.89 -2.23 19.69
N LYS A 59 19.09 -3.27 19.38
CA LYS A 59 19.56 -4.52 18.79
C LYS A 59 19.67 -4.47 17.27
N CYS A 60 18.98 -3.54 16.62
CA CYS A 60 19.16 -3.23 15.20
C CYS A 60 19.06 -1.72 14.99
N ASN A 61 19.61 -1.24 13.87
CA ASN A 61 19.54 0.16 13.47
C ASN A 61 18.33 0.40 12.55
N ILE A 62 17.91 1.65 12.38
CA ILE A 62 16.98 1.99 11.29
C ILE A 62 17.73 1.91 9.96
N PHE A 63 17.05 1.49 8.89
CA PHE A 63 17.65 1.46 7.55
C PHE A 63 18.25 2.81 7.17
N ARG A 64 19.45 2.76 6.59
CA ARG A 64 20.13 3.93 6.02
C ARG A 64 20.66 3.60 4.62
N PRO A 65 20.37 4.42 3.61
CA PRO A 65 20.94 4.23 2.29
C PRO A 65 22.47 4.41 2.31
N LEU A 66 23.15 3.81 1.32
CA LEU A 66 24.61 3.85 1.23
C LEU A 66 25.13 5.23 0.81
N SER A 67 24.45 5.83 -0.16
CA SER A 67 24.80 7.10 -0.78
C SER A 67 23.75 8.16 -0.49
N SER A 68 24.15 9.44 -0.61
CA SER A 68 23.18 10.51 -0.79
C SER A 68 22.45 10.30 -2.12
N TYR A 69 21.18 10.70 -2.18
CA TYR A 69 20.39 10.59 -3.40
C TYR A 69 19.53 11.83 -3.60
N ARG A 70 19.08 12.01 -4.84
CA ARG A 70 17.99 12.92 -5.20
C ARG A 70 16.87 12.09 -5.80
N TYR A 71 15.63 12.55 -5.68
CA TYR A 71 14.50 11.88 -6.31
C TYR A 71 13.61 12.85 -7.07
N TYR A 72 12.96 12.34 -8.11
CA TYR A 72 12.05 13.08 -8.97
C TYR A 72 10.77 12.29 -9.20
N HIS A 73 9.65 13.00 -9.19
CA HIS A 73 8.34 12.45 -9.55
C HIS A 73 8.13 12.57 -11.07
N ILE A 74 7.71 11.47 -11.69
CA ILE A 74 7.44 11.39 -13.13
C ILE A 74 5.95 11.15 -13.35
N HIS A 75 5.26 12.13 -13.90
CA HIS A 75 3.81 12.14 -14.18
C HIS A 75 3.46 13.24 -15.20
N LYS A 76 2.17 13.47 -15.44
CA LYS A 76 1.65 14.44 -16.43
C LYS A 76 2.08 15.91 -16.26
N ASN A 77 2.54 16.31 -15.07
CA ASN A 77 2.99 17.68 -14.81
C ASN A 77 4.53 17.79 -14.78
N THR A 78 5.26 16.71 -15.06
CA THR A 78 6.72 16.73 -15.09
C THR A 78 7.20 17.62 -16.24
N PRO A 79 8.05 18.63 -16.00
CA PRO A 79 8.57 19.49 -17.06
C PRO A 79 9.37 18.70 -18.10
N ILE A 80 9.23 19.07 -19.37
CA ILE A 80 9.96 18.43 -20.48
C ILE A 80 11.47 18.59 -20.31
N ASP A 81 11.95 19.78 -19.95
CA ASP A 81 13.39 20.04 -19.75
C ASP A 81 13.99 19.12 -18.68
N LEU A 82 13.24 18.83 -17.61
CA LEU A 82 13.67 17.87 -16.59
C LEU A 82 13.73 16.44 -17.14
N LEU A 83 12.77 16.05 -18.00
CA LEU A 83 12.82 14.73 -18.65
C LEU A 83 14.00 14.62 -19.61
N ASP A 84 14.35 15.69 -20.31
CA ASP A 84 15.54 15.74 -21.18
C ASP A 84 16.83 15.57 -20.37
N ASP A 85 16.97 16.28 -19.24
CA ASP A 85 18.09 16.09 -18.32
C ASP A 85 18.18 14.64 -17.81
N LEU A 86 17.06 14.05 -17.40
CA LEU A 86 16.99 12.66 -16.92
C LEU A 86 17.32 11.64 -18.01
N ILE A 87 16.89 11.90 -19.25
CA ILE A 87 17.25 11.10 -20.43
C ILE A 87 18.76 11.14 -20.67
N ASP A 88 19.38 12.30 -20.57
CA ASP A 88 20.83 12.43 -20.75
C ASP A 88 21.60 11.71 -19.64
N TYR A 89 21.16 11.81 -18.39
CA TYR A 89 21.70 10.99 -17.29
C TYR A 89 21.52 9.49 -17.55
N ALA A 90 20.34 9.04 -18.02
CA ALA A 90 20.10 7.63 -18.30
C ALA A 90 21.01 7.06 -19.39
N LYS A 91 21.42 7.86 -20.38
CA LYS A 91 22.37 7.40 -21.42
C LYS A 91 23.76 7.10 -20.87
N GLU A 92 24.15 7.72 -19.75
CA GLU A 92 25.45 7.53 -19.12
C GLU A 92 25.45 6.38 -18.09
N VAL A 93 24.27 6.00 -17.59
CA VAL A 93 24.09 4.99 -16.54
C VAL A 93 24.01 3.59 -17.12
N LYS A 94 24.77 2.66 -16.54
CA LYS A 94 24.76 1.24 -16.93
C LYS A 94 23.98 0.32 -15.98
N HIS A 95 23.72 0.81 -14.77
CA HIS A 95 23.21 0.02 -13.66
C HIS A 95 21.96 0.66 -13.09
N TYR A 96 20.88 -0.11 -13.02
CA TYR A 96 19.60 0.36 -12.53
C TYR A 96 19.04 -0.59 -11.49
N THR A 97 18.40 -0.04 -10.48
CA THR A 97 17.58 -0.84 -9.56
C THR A 97 16.12 -0.49 -9.75
N ILE A 98 15.29 -1.51 -9.88
CA ILE A 98 13.85 -1.36 -10.12
C ILE A 98 13.07 -2.10 -9.05
N ASP A 99 12.02 -1.46 -8.58
CA ASP A 99 11.00 -2.01 -7.70
C ASP A 99 9.63 -1.43 -8.12
N THR A 100 8.53 -2.06 -7.70
CA THR A 100 7.19 -1.56 -8.02
C THR A 100 6.25 -1.58 -6.83
N GLU A 101 5.20 -0.76 -6.91
CA GLU A 101 4.12 -0.78 -5.93
C GLU A 101 2.75 -0.71 -6.59
N ASP A 102 1.83 -1.49 -6.01
CA ASP A 102 0.46 -1.65 -6.46
C ASP A 102 -0.52 -0.89 -5.57
N GLN A 103 -1.60 -0.40 -6.17
CA GLN A 103 -2.79 0.00 -5.44
C GLN A 103 -3.70 -1.20 -5.20
N LEU A 104 -3.80 -1.62 -3.93
CA LEU A 104 -4.76 -2.63 -3.54
C LEU A 104 -6.19 -2.09 -3.52
N VAL A 105 -7.07 -2.79 -4.24
CA VAL A 105 -8.50 -2.52 -4.25
C VAL A 105 -9.25 -3.70 -3.64
N PRO A 106 -10.07 -3.49 -2.59
CA PRO A 106 -10.83 -4.58 -1.97
C PRO A 106 -11.66 -5.36 -2.99
N LYS A 107 -11.47 -6.68 -3.03
CA LYS A 107 -12.21 -7.62 -3.92
C LYS A 107 -11.98 -7.38 -5.41
N ARG A 108 -10.89 -6.72 -5.79
CA ARG A 108 -10.47 -6.56 -7.19
C ARG A 108 -8.98 -6.87 -7.32
N PRO A 109 -8.49 -7.19 -8.53
CA PRO A 109 -7.06 -7.23 -8.81
C PRO A 109 -6.38 -5.93 -8.34
N SER A 110 -5.12 -6.03 -7.94
CA SER A 110 -4.29 -4.84 -7.73
C SER A 110 -4.25 -4.01 -9.01
N ILE A 111 -4.07 -2.70 -8.84
CA ILE A 111 -3.85 -1.78 -9.95
C ILE A 111 -2.39 -1.33 -9.88
N PRO A 112 -1.56 -1.60 -10.88
CA PRO A 112 -0.17 -1.16 -10.91
C PRO A 112 -0.09 0.35 -10.83
N ALA A 113 0.61 0.89 -9.83
CA ALA A 113 0.48 2.30 -9.47
C ALA A 113 1.78 3.10 -9.55
N LEU A 114 2.91 2.47 -9.23
CA LEU A 114 4.18 3.16 -9.09
C LEU A 114 5.33 2.25 -9.53
N ILE A 115 6.23 2.78 -10.36
CA ILE A 115 7.53 2.15 -10.65
C ILE A 115 8.61 3.01 -9.99
N GLN A 116 9.51 2.38 -9.23
CA GLN A 116 10.71 3.04 -8.71
C GLN A 116 11.91 2.65 -9.56
N VAL A 117 12.71 3.63 -10.00
CA VAL A 117 13.94 3.39 -10.75
C VAL A 117 15.08 4.17 -10.12
N GLU A 118 16.10 3.49 -9.62
CA GLU A 118 17.36 4.11 -9.17
C GLU A 118 18.41 4.04 -10.28
N TYR A 119 19.05 5.17 -10.56
CA TYR A 119 20.28 5.26 -11.35
C TYR A 119 21.47 5.03 -10.41
N VAL A 120 22.14 3.89 -10.58
CA VAL A 120 23.23 3.47 -9.70
C VAL A 120 24.56 3.99 -10.26
N TYR A 121 25.14 4.95 -9.56
CA TYR A 121 26.48 5.48 -9.85
C TYR A 121 27.48 5.00 -8.79
N GLU A 122 28.72 4.72 -9.21
CA GLU A 122 29.79 4.32 -8.28
C GLU A 122 30.29 5.51 -7.43
N ASP A 123 30.46 6.68 -8.08
CA ASP A 123 31.10 7.85 -7.45
C ASP A 123 30.17 9.06 -7.25
N ASN A 124 28.90 8.97 -7.66
CA ASN A 124 27.96 10.09 -7.63
C ASN A 124 26.72 9.78 -6.78
N PRO A 125 26.00 10.83 -6.29
CA PRO A 125 24.70 10.63 -5.68
C PRO A 125 23.73 9.92 -6.63
N SER A 126 23.00 8.92 -6.12
CA SER A 126 21.99 8.22 -6.92
C SER A 126 20.84 9.15 -7.30
N ILE A 127 20.24 8.91 -8.46
CA ILE A 127 18.99 9.56 -8.88
C ILE A 127 17.87 8.52 -8.80
N LEU A 128 16.80 8.82 -8.05
CA LEU A 128 15.62 7.95 -7.96
C LEU A 128 14.44 8.57 -8.69
N LEU A 129 13.79 7.78 -9.53
CA LEU A 129 12.58 8.16 -10.23
C LEU A 129 11.40 7.45 -9.58
N LEU A 130 10.35 8.21 -9.28
CA LEU A 130 9.06 7.71 -8.82
C LEU A 130 8.06 7.94 -9.97
N MET A 131 7.86 6.92 -10.81
CA MET A 131 6.95 7.01 -11.96
C MET A 131 5.52 6.68 -11.54
N GLU A 132 4.68 7.72 -11.41
CA GLU A 132 3.32 7.60 -10.91
C GLU A 132 2.35 7.21 -12.04
N CYS A 133 2.30 5.92 -12.35
CA CYS A 133 1.67 5.38 -13.57
C CYS A 133 0.17 5.74 -13.72
N MET A 134 -0.56 5.89 -12.62
CA MET A 134 -1.97 6.31 -12.63
C MET A 134 -2.18 7.80 -12.94
N HIS A 135 -1.09 8.59 -13.01
CA HIS A 135 -1.09 10.03 -13.29
C HIS A 135 -0.25 10.38 -14.51
N LEU A 136 -0.02 9.42 -15.42
CA LEU A 136 0.66 9.67 -16.69
C LEU A 136 -0.15 10.61 -17.59
N PRO A 137 0.53 11.36 -18.48
CA PRO A 137 -0.13 12.16 -19.51
C PRO A 137 -0.78 11.29 -20.59
N GLU A 138 -1.63 11.89 -21.44
CA GLU A 138 -2.20 11.19 -22.58
C GLU A 138 -1.10 10.76 -23.57
N GLN A 139 -1.28 9.63 -24.27
CA GLN A 139 -0.19 9.00 -25.05
C GLN A 139 0.34 9.85 -26.21
N ASN A 140 -0.46 10.77 -26.71
CA ASN A 140 -0.13 11.73 -27.77
C ASN A 140 0.54 13.01 -27.23
N GLU A 141 0.59 13.22 -25.91
CA GLU A 141 1.24 14.39 -25.34
C GLU A 141 2.77 14.28 -25.43
N PRO A 142 3.48 15.39 -25.70
CA PRO A 142 4.95 15.39 -25.75
C PRO A 142 5.59 14.85 -24.47
N THR A 143 5.00 15.14 -23.31
CA THR A 143 5.46 14.64 -22.01
C THR A 143 5.42 13.12 -21.95
N PHE A 144 4.35 12.47 -22.46
CA PHE A 144 4.26 11.01 -22.50
C PHE A 144 5.34 10.41 -23.39
N ILE A 145 5.53 11.00 -24.58
CA ILE A 145 6.55 10.56 -25.54
C ILE A 145 7.95 10.60 -24.91
N LYS A 146 8.26 11.63 -24.12
CA LYS A 146 9.52 11.75 -23.38
C LYS A 146 9.64 10.73 -22.25
N ILE A 147 8.59 10.48 -21.47
CA ILE A 147 8.59 9.43 -20.43
C ILE A 147 8.81 8.05 -21.09
N LYS A 148 8.15 7.77 -22.21
CA LYS A 148 8.34 6.54 -22.98
C LYS A 148 9.76 6.42 -23.53
N GLN A 149 10.34 7.51 -24.05
CA GLN A 149 11.73 7.55 -24.49
C GLN A 149 12.69 7.24 -23.33
N LEU A 150 12.44 7.80 -22.15
CA LEU A 150 13.22 7.53 -20.94
C LEU A 150 13.19 6.03 -20.58
N CYS A 151 12.01 5.41 -20.54
CA CYS A 151 11.87 3.98 -20.30
C CYS A 151 12.63 3.15 -21.34
N LYS A 152 12.52 3.47 -22.63
CA LYS A 152 13.27 2.77 -23.69
C LYS A 152 14.79 2.82 -23.50
N ILE A 153 15.32 3.92 -22.97
CA ILE A 153 16.75 4.02 -22.68
C ILE A 153 17.10 3.15 -21.47
N ILE A 154 16.32 3.22 -20.39
CA ILE A 154 16.54 2.41 -19.18
C ILE A 154 16.55 0.92 -19.53
N PHE A 155 15.58 0.45 -20.33
CA PHE A 155 15.44 -0.93 -20.77
C PHE A 155 16.24 -1.26 -22.05
N SER A 156 17.24 -0.46 -22.41
CA SER A 156 18.05 -0.76 -23.60
C SER A 156 19.04 -1.91 -23.37
N MET A 157 19.39 -2.60 -24.46
CA MET A 157 20.39 -3.66 -24.43
C MET A 157 21.75 -3.10 -23.96
N GLY A 158 22.40 -3.84 -23.05
CA GLY A 158 23.70 -3.45 -22.48
C GLY A 158 23.60 -2.83 -21.08
N HIS A 159 22.40 -2.46 -20.64
CA HIS A 159 22.16 -2.11 -19.25
C HIS A 159 21.98 -3.36 -18.38
N THR A 160 22.29 -3.22 -17.09
CA THR A 160 22.01 -4.24 -16.07
C THR A 160 20.96 -3.72 -15.11
N ILE A 161 19.86 -4.45 -14.98
CA ILE A 161 18.76 -4.11 -14.09
C ILE A 161 18.72 -5.11 -12.94
N TYR A 162 18.69 -4.56 -11.73
CA TYR A 162 18.57 -5.32 -10.50
C TYR A 162 17.17 -5.15 -9.92
N SER A 163 16.53 -6.25 -9.61
CA SER A 163 15.23 -6.29 -8.94
C SER A 163 15.31 -7.25 -7.75
N TRP A 164 14.46 -7.05 -6.75
CA TRP A 164 14.38 -8.02 -5.66
C TRP A 164 13.90 -9.37 -6.21
N GLY A 165 12.81 -9.40 -6.97
CA GLY A 165 12.26 -10.59 -7.63
C GLY A 165 12.68 -10.77 -9.09
N ASN A 166 11.91 -11.56 -9.83
CA ASN A 166 11.99 -11.62 -11.29
C ASN A 166 11.45 -10.31 -11.88
N LEU A 167 12.24 -9.65 -12.73
CA LEU A 167 11.90 -8.34 -13.27
C LEU A 167 10.70 -8.39 -14.23
N VAL A 168 10.57 -9.46 -15.02
CA VAL A 168 9.46 -9.61 -15.97
C VAL A 168 8.14 -9.73 -15.20
N ASP A 169 8.10 -10.61 -14.20
CA ASP A 169 6.91 -10.82 -13.35
C ASP A 169 6.52 -9.52 -12.60
N GLU A 170 7.52 -8.74 -12.17
CA GLU A 170 7.30 -7.47 -11.45
C GLU A 170 6.71 -6.36 -12.35
N LEU A 171 7.03 -6.38 -13.65
CA LEU A 171 6.63 -5.32 -14.59
C LEU A 171 5.48 -5.72 -15.53
N GLU A 172 5.05 -6.99 -15.54
CA GLU A 172 4.01 -7.50 -16.44
C GLU A 172 2.71 -6.68 -16.38
N ASP A 173 2.23 -6.38 -15.17
CA ASP A 173 1.00 -5.62 -14.97
C ASP A 173 1.10 -4.18 -15.51
N PHE A 174 2.31 -3.64 -15.66
CA PHE A 174 2.56 -2.28 -16.14
C PHE A 174 2.54 -2.14 -17.67
N TYR A 175 2.52 -3.24 -18.44
CA TYR A 175 2.46 -3.18 -19.91
C TYR A 175 1.26 -2.39 -20.44
N GLN A 176 0.16 -2.37 -19.69
CA GLN A 176 -1.04 -1.62 -20.05
C GLN A 176 -0.82 -0.10 -20.20
N TYR A 177 0.25 0.45 -19.61
CA TYR A 177 0.58 1.87 -19.71
C TYR A 177 1.35 2.22 -20.99
N ASN A 178 1.74 1.24 -21.81
CA ASN A 178 2.48 1.44 -23.07
C ASN A 178 3.79 2.23 -22.95
N LEU A 179 4.44 2.20 -21.78
CA LEU A 179 5.76 2.78 -21.54
C LEU A 179 6.89 1.90 -22.10
N PHE A 180 6.68 0.58 -22.07
CA PHE A 180 7.56 -0.48 -22.54
C PHE A 180 6.70 -1.75 -22.78
N ASP A 181 7.29 -2.77 -23.41
CA ASP A 181 6.67 -4.08 -23.59
C ASP A 181 7.59 -5.23 -23.13
N GLU A 182 7.12 -6.48 -23.29
CA GLU A 182 7.88 -7.68 -22.89
C GLU A 182 9.22 -7.82 -23.65
N ASN A 183 9.26 -7.40 -24.92
CA ASN A 183 10.48 -7.46 -25.72
C ASN A 183 11.52 -6.47 -25.19
N ASP A 184 11.09 -5.26 -24.82
CA ASP A 184 11.97 -4.25 -24.21
C ASP A 184 12.64 -4.83 -22.93
N ILE A 185 11.92 -5.59 -22.10
CA ILE A 185 12.46 -6.12 -20.83
C ILE A 185 13.32 -7.38 -21.05
N SER A 186 12.87 -8.30 -21.90
CA SER A 186 13.49 -9.63 -22.07
C SER A 186 14.93 -9.58 -22.58
N HIS A 187 15.33 -8.50 -23.24
CA HIS A 187 16.68 -8.31 -23.78
C HIS A 187 17.66 -7.65 -22.80
N VAL A 188 17.20 -7.19 -21.65
CA VAL A 188 18.06 -6.54 -20.65
C VAL A 188 18.78 -7.59 -19.80
N ASN A 189 20.01 -7.27 -19.37
CA ASN A 189 20.71 -8.10 -18.39
C ASN A 189 20.06 -7.97 -17.01
N GLN A 190 19.06 -8.80 -16.74
CA GLN A 190 18.32 -8.81 -15.47
C GLN A 190 19.03 -9.64 -14.39
N ARG A 191 19.06 -9.13 -13.15
CA ARG A 191 19.61 -9.82 -11.99
C ARG A 191 18.60 -9.86 -10.84
N ASN A 192 18.14 -11.07 -10.54
CA ASN A 192 17.24 -11.36 -9.42
C ASN A 192 18.04 -11.44 -8.10
N ILE A 193 18.00 -10.37 -7.32
CA ILE A 193 18.79 -10.22 -6.10
C ILE A 193 18.30 -11.12 -4.97
N GLN A 194 17.02 -11.48 -4.91
CA GLN A 194 16.51 -12.45 -3.93
C GLN A 194 17.14 -13.83 -4.14
N GLY A 195 17.25 -14.27 -5.40
CA GLY A 195 17.89 -15.54 -5.75
C GLY A 195 19.38 -15.57 -5.40
N GLU A 196 20.09 -14.48 -5.68
CA GLU A 196 21.51 -14.32 -5.34
C GLU A 196 21.74 -14.26 -3.83
N PHE A 197 20.91 -13.49 -3.11
CA PHE A 197 20.94 -13.42 -1.66
C PHE A 197 20.68 -14.78 -1.02
N LYS A 198 19.69 -15.55 -1.52
CA LYS A 198 19.39 -16.90 -1.02
C LYS A 198 20.60 -17.82 -1.14
N LYS A 199 21.32 -17.79 -2.27
CA LYS A 199 22.57 -18.54 -2.46
C LYS A 199 23.64 -18.11 -1.46
N TYR A 200 23.93 -16.79 -1.42
CA TYR A 200 24.91 -16.21 -0.51
C TYR A 200 24.64 -16.58 0.96
N PHE A 201 23.40 -16.40 1.41
CA PHE A 201 23.00 -16.63 2.79
C PHE A 201 23.13 -18.11 3.18
N ASN A 202 22.67 -19.02 2.32
CA ASN A 202 22.76 -20.46 2.59
C ASN A 202 24.22 -20.97 2.61
N THR A 203 25.10 -20.41 1.77
CA THR A 203 26.53 -20.73 1.78
C THR A 203 27.22 -20.18 3.03
N THR A 204 26.85 -18.97 3.46
CA THR A 204 27.48 -18.31 4.62
C THR A 204 27.01 -18.90 5.95
N TYR A 205 25.75 -19.35 6.03
CA TYR A 205 25.12 -19.86 7.26
C TYR A 205 24.54 -21.27 7.08
N PRO A 206 25.37 -22.30 6.78
CA PRO A 206 24.90 -23.64 6.43
C PRO A 206 24.25 -24.39 7.59
N THR A 207 24.52 -23.99 8.84
CA THR A 207 24.11 -24.71 10.07
C THR A 207 23.06 -23.96 10.90
N SER A 208 22.32 -23.01 10.33
CA SER A 208 21.24 -22.32 11.05
C SER A 208 19.89 -23.00 10.80
N PRO A 209 19.54 -24.10 11.51
CA PRO A 209 18.31 -24.87 11.25
C PRO A 209 17.05 -24.02 11.42
N ASP A 210 17.07 -23.05 12.35
CA ASP A 210 15.92 -22.21 12.66
C ASP A 210 15.59 -21.17 11.58
N ILE A 211 16.48 -20.99 10.60
CA ILE A 211 16.40 -19.92 9.58
C ILE A 211 16.34 -20.50 8.15
N LYS A 212 16.55 -21.81 7.98
CA LYS A 212 16.43 -22.43 6.65
C LYS A 212 14.97 -22.45 6.22
N LEU A 213 14.64 -21.48 5.37
CA LEU A 213 13.41 -21.50 4.58
C LEU A 213 13.32 -22.82 3.80
N LYS A 214 12.10 -23.32 3.62
CA LYS A 214 11.85 -24.46 2.72
C LYS A 214 12.38 -24.12 1.32
N SER A 215 12.68 -25.14 0.50
CA SER A 215 13.23 -24.95 -0.85
C SER A 215 12.45 -23.92 -1.68
N ASN A 216 11.13 -23.85 -1.49
CA ASN A 216 10.22 -23.00 -2.25
C ASN A 216 9.91 -21.66 -1.56
N GLU A 217 10.33 -21.47 -0.32
CA GLU A 217 10.13 -20.21 0.39
C GLU A 217 11.20 -19.19 -0.04
N THR A 218 10.77 -17.94 -0.14
CA THR A 218 11.60 -16.82 -0.54
C THR A 218 11.87 -15.90 0.64
N TYR A 219 13.09 -15.40 0.75
CA TYR A 219 13.43 -14.39 1.75
C TYR A 219 12.74 -13.07 1.38
N SER A 220 12.26 -12.31 2.35
CA SER A 220 11.82 -10.93 2.11
C SER A 220 13.03 -10.00 2.04
N LEU A 221 12.91 -8.87 1.33
CA LEU A 221 13.96 -7.85 1.31
C LEU A 221 14.27 -7.33 2.72
N GLN A 222 13.23 -7.12 3.54
CA GLN A 222 13.37 -6.76 4.95
C GLN A 222 14.20 -7.77 5.74
N PHE A 223 13.99 -9.07 5.52
CA PHE A 223 14.80 -10.11 6.15
C PHE A 223 16.25 -10.03 5.69
N ALA A 224 16.50 -9.85 4.38
CA ALA A 224 17.84 -9.76 3.84
C ALA A 224 18.61 -8.55 4.40
N ILE A 225 17.97 -7.39 4.47
CA ILE A 225 18.56 -6.17 5.07
C ILE A 225 18.88 -6.38 6.55
N LEU A 226 17.96 -6.96 7.33
CA LEU A 226 18.19 -7.23 8.74
C LEU A 226 19.39 -8.15 8.95
N ASN A 227 19.44 -9.28 8.24
CA ASN A 227 20.49 -10.27 8.49
C ASN A 227 21.85 -9.87 7.91
N THR A 228 21.87 -8.97 6.93
CA THR A 228 23.12 -8.52 6.29
C THR A 228 23.71 -7.29 6.97
N PHE A 229 22.87 -6.34 7.37
CA PHE A 229 23.31 -5.03 7.87
C PHE A 229 22.87 -4.75 9.32
N ASN A 230 22.09 -5.65 9.93
CA ASN A 230 21.45 -5.41 11.21
C ASN A 230 20.61 -4.12 11.21
N GLU A 231 19.86 -3.92 10.12
CA GLU A 231 19.03 -2.74 9.88
C GLU A 231 17.55 -3.11 9.70
N TRP A 232 16.66 -2.23 10.16
CA TRP A 232 15.21 -2.33 9.99
C TRP A 232 14.77 -1.51 8.78
N LEU A 233 14.52 -2.21 7.68
CA LEU A 233 13.77 -1.70 6.53
C LEU A 233 12.28 -1.93 6.80
N THR A 234 11.48 -0.86 6.95
CA THR A 234 10.05 -1.02 7.24
C THR A 234 9.25 -1.39 5.99
N LYS A 235 8.36 -2.38 6.12
CA LYS A 235 7.36 -2.83 5.14
C LYS A 235 5.93 -2.54 5.60
N ARG A 236 5.78 -1.63 6.58
CA ARG A 236 4.46 -1.23 7.13
C ARG A 236 3.53 -0.64 6.07
N TYR A 237 4.12 -0.01 5.05
CA TYR A 237 3.41 0.82 4.08
C TYR A 237 3.10 0.13 2.75
N THR A 238 3.40 -1.16 2.59
CA THR A 238 3.16 -1.92 1.33
C THR A 238 1.69 -1.95 0.90
N LEU A 239 0.72 -1.75 1.81
CA LEU A 239 -0.71 -1.66 1.44
C LEU A 239 -1.21 -0.22 1.28
N GLY A 240 -0.26 0.70 1.10
CA GLY A 240 -0.46 2.12 0.87
C GLY A 240 -1.32 2.38 -0.36
N ASN A 241 -1.88 3.58 -0.43
CA ASN A 241 -2.61 4.01 -1.63
C ASN A 241 -1.64 4.70 -2.60
N PHE A 242 -0.83 3.93 -3.32
CA PHE A 242 0.20 4.48 -4.21
C PHE A 242 -0.38 5.23 -5.42
N GLY A 243 -1.58 4.88 -5.87
CA GLY A 243 -2.28 5.61 -6.93
C GLY A 243 -2.87 6.96 -6.53
N CYS A 244 -2.66 7.42 -5.28
CA CYS A 244 -3.23 8.69 -4.81
C CYS A 244 -2.57 9.95 -5.40
N GLY A 245 -1.48 9.81 -6.13
CA GLY A 245 -0.65 10.92 -6.58
C GLY A 245 0.28 11.34 -5.44
N LEU A 246 1.50 10.82 -5.37
CA LEU A 246 2.43 11.11 -4.28
C LEU A 246 2.94 12.55 -4.35
N ASP A 247 3.23 13.06 -5.56
CA ASP A 247 3.68 14.44 -5.76
C ASP A 247 2.59 15.45 -5.33
N PRO A 248 2.89 16.39 -4.41
CA PRO A 248 2.01 17.51 -4.08
C PRO A 248 1.55 18.36 -5.28
N ALA A 249 2.35 18.43 -6.35
CA ALA A 249 2.06 19.18 -7.59
C ALA A 249 0.90 18.61 -8.39
N LEU A 250 0.48 17.36 -8.13
CA LEU A 250 -0.71 16.77 -8.75
C LEU A 250 -2.02 17.31 -8.18
N HIS A 251 -1.99 17.96 -7.01
CA HIS A 251 -3.17 18.53 -6.34
C HIS A 251 -4.34 17.55 -6.15
N THR A 252 -4.03 16.26 -5.94
CA THR A 252 -5.00 15.15 -5.86
C THR A 252 -5.66 14.98 -4.49
N ILE A 253 -5.22 15.72 -3.47
CA ILE A 253 -5.82 15.63 -2.12
C ILE A 253 -7.26 16.15 -2.16
N SER A 254 -8.22 15.24 -1.97
CA SER A 254 -9.64 15.56 -1.91
C SER A 254 -10.16 15.41 -0.48
N VAL A 255 -10.83 16.45 0.02
CA VAL A 255 -11.48 16.40 1.34
C VAL A 255 -12.93 15.93 1.17
N PRO A 256 -13.34 14.82 1.80
CA PRO A 256 -14.72 14.37 1.71
C PRO A 256 -15.70 15.43 2.23
N LYS A 257 -16.85 15.61 1.57
CA LYS A 257 -17.84 16.64 1.91
C LYS A 257 -18.24 16.62 3.39
N GLN A 258 -18.37 15.43 3.97
CA GLN A 258 -18.70 15.23 5.39
C GLN A 258 -17.62 15.72 6.37
N PHE A 259 -16.39 15.96 5.91
CA PHE A 259 -15.26 16.40 6.72
C PHE A 259 -14.75 17.80 6.33
N MET A 260 -15.53 18.59 5.57
CA MET A 260 -15.15 19.96 5.20
C MET A 260 -14.88 20.85 6.40
N TYR A 261 -15.54 20.62 7.53
CA TYR A 261 -15.29 21.34 8.79
C TYR A 261 -13.91 21.02 9.42
N MET A 262 -13.21 19.98 8.93
CA MET A 262 -11.85 19.58 9.33
C MET A 262 -10.86 19.64 8.16
N ARG A 263 -11.16 20.43 7.12
CA ARG A 263 -10.38 20.46 5.86
C ARG A 263 -8.87 20.51 6.07
N GLU A 264 -8.39 21.39 6.92
CA GLU A 264 -6.95 21.56 7.19
C GLU A 264 -6.32 20.29 7.81
N GLN A 265 -6.99 19.67 8.79
CA GLN A 265 -6.51 18.43 9.42
C GLN A 265 -6.47 17.28 8.41
N VAL A 266 -7.51 17.15 7.56
CA VAL A 266 -7.54 16.10 6.54
C VAL A 266 -6.39 16.27 5.55
N ILE A 267 -6.13 17.51 5.11
CA ILE A 267 -5.01 17.80 4.20
C ILE A 267 -3.67 17.48 4.85
N GLU A 268 -3.49 17.84 6.12
CA GLU A 268 -2.24 17.58 6.83
C GLU A 268 -1.99 16.08 7.01
N ASP A 269 -3.02 15.31 7.40
CA ASP A 269 -2.92 13.86 7.54
C ASP A 269 -2.61 13.18 6.19
N GLU A 270 -3.17 13.69 5.08
CA GLU A 270 -2.89 13.21 3.73
C GLU A 270 -1.46 13.55 3.26
N LYS A 271 -0.92 14.71 3.65
CA LYS A 271 0.47 15.05 3.38
C LYS A 271 1.43 14.16 4.16
N GLU A 272 1.16 13.96 5.45
CA GLU A 272 1.99 13.10 6.32
C GLU A 272 2.04 11.67 5.76
N ILE A 273 0.91 11.09 5.35
CA ILE A 273 0.93 9.72 4.80
C ILE A 273 1.68 9.66 3.47
N ARG A 274 1.54 10.64 2.57
CA ARG A 274 2.29 10.66 1.29
C ARG A 274 3.78 10.73 1.51
N GLU A 275 4.25 11.55 2.45
CA GLU A 275 5.67 11.61 2.83
C GLU A 275 6.18 10.26 3.35
N LEU A 276 5.37 9.55 4.15
CA LEU A 276 5.72 8.19 4.61
C LEU A 276 5.77 7.18 3.46
N LEU A 277 4.84 7.25 2.49
CA LEU A 277 4.85 6.39 1.31
C LEU A 277 6.08 6.66 0.42
N ILE A 278 6.42 7.94 0.19
CA ILE A 278 7.62 8.33 -0.56
C ILE A 278 8.87 7.74 0.11
N ASN A 279 9.07 7.99 1.41
CA ASN A 279 10.21 7.47 2.15
C ASN A 279 10.27 5.93 2.14
N TYR A 280 9.12 5.27 2.19
CA TYR A 280 9.04 3.82 2.07
C TYR A 280 9.54 3.36 0.69
N THR A 281 8.98 3.89 -0.40
CA THR A 281 9.33 3.49 -1.79
C THR A 281 10.80 3.73 -2.11
N LEU A 282 11.36 4.85 -1.63
CA LEU A 282 12.78 5.16 -1.81
C LEU A 282 13.67 4.16 -1.08
N ASN A 283 13.37 3.87 0.19
CA ASN A 283 14.16 2.94 0.99
C ASN A 283 14.07 1.50 0.48
N ASP A 284 12.95 1.12 -0.12
CA ASP A 284 12.76 -0.23 -0.66
C ASP A 284 13.67 -0.47 -1.86
N CYS A 285 13.62 0.45 -2.83
CA CYS A 285 14.51 0.44 -4.00
C CYS A 285 15.99 0.53 -3.57
N LEU A 286 16.35 1.47 -2.69
CA LEU A 286 17.71 1.62 -2.15
C LEU A 286 18.19 0.40 -1.34
N GLY A 287 17.26 -0.36 -0.76
CA GLY A 287 17.56 -1.60 -0.05
C GLY A 287 18.14 -2.67 -0.97
N VAL A 288 17.61 -2.78 -2.19
CA VAL A 288 18.14 -3.69 -3.21
C VAL A 288 19.55 -3.26 -3.61
N THR A 289 19.77 -1.98 -3.90
CA THR A 289 21.10 -1.42 -4.21
C THR A 289 22.11 -1.67 -3.11
N LYS A 290 21.68 -1.51 -1.85
CA LYS A 290 22.52 -1.78 -0.70
C LYS A 290 22.96 -3.24 -0.62
N LEU A 291 22.09 -4.19 -0.95
CA LEU A 291 22.44 -5.60 -1.00
C LEU A 291 23.41 -5.94 -2.13
N ILE A 292 23.24 -5.35 -3.32
CA ILE A 292 24.14 -5.60 -4.47
C ILE A 292 25.59 -5.31 -4.10
N ASN A 293 25.84 -4.19 -3.42
CA ASN A 293 27.18 -3.79 -2.97
C ASN A 293 27.80 -4.73 -1.93
N LYS A 294 27.00 -5.59 -1.31
CA LYS A 294 27.46 -6.56 -0.30
C LYS A 294 27.58 -7.98 -0.86
N LEU A 295 26.77 -8.33 -1.85
CA LEU A 295 26.82 -9.65 -2.48
C LEU A 295 28.11 -9.81 -3.29
N PRO A 296 28.71 -11.01 -3.30
CA PRO A 296 29.88 -11.25 -4.12
C PRO A 296 29.53 -11.00 -5.60
N PRO A 297 30.49 -10.48 -6.39
CA PRO A 297 30.27 -10.39 -7.83
C PRO A 297 29.92 -11.78 -8.35
N PRO A 298 29.04 -11.88 -9.36
CA PRO A 298 28.69 -13.16 -9.93
C PRO A 298 30.00 -13.80 -10.37
N THR A 299 30.33 -14.96 -9.81
CA THR A 299 31.45 -15.76 -10.29
C THR A 299 31.18 -15.95 -11.76
N LYS A 300 31.96 -15.28 -12.62
CA LYS A 300 31.98 -15.59 -14.04
C LYS A 300 32.23 -17.08 -14.06
N SER A 301 31.19 -17.86 -14.34
CA SER A 301 31.36 -19.28 -14.58
C SER A 301 32.34 -19.30 -15.72
N SER A 302 33.60 -19.62 -15.42
CA SER A 302 34.60 -19.89 -16.42
C SER A 302 34.12 -21.15 -17.11
N THR A 303 33.14 -20.98 -17.98
CA THR A 303 32.87 -21.92 -19.05
C THR A 303 34.10 -21.77 -19.91
N SER A 304 35.15 -22.48 -19.51
CA SER A 304 36.26 -22.82 -20.37
C SER A 304 35.60 -23.54 -21.54
N ILE A 305 35.20 -22.78 -22.55
CA ILE A 305 34.95 -23.35 -23.85
C ILE A 305 36.33 -23.83 -24.25
N THR A 306 36.60 -25.11 -23.98
CA THR A 306 37.73 -25.82 -24.57
C THR A 306 37.42 -25.84 -26.06
N THR A 307 37.74 -24.76 -26.75
CA THR A 307 37.87 -24.76 -28.21
C THR A 307 39.00 -25.74 -28.47
N SER A 308 38.63 -26.98 -28.82
CA SER A 308 39.52 -27.92 -29.47
C SER A 308 40.14 -27.18 -30.65
N ASN A 309 41.47 -27.07 -30.63
CA ASN A 309 42.27 -26.46 -31.67
C ASN A 309 41.95 -27.12 -33.02
N ASP A 310 41.11 -26.47 -33.83
CA ASP A 310 41.26 -26.49 -35.27
C ASP A 310 41.64 -25.07 -35.69
N THR A 311 42.93 -24.93 -36.03
CA THR A 311 43.51 -23.73 -36.61
C THR A 311 42.82 -23.41 -37.93
N PHE A 312 41.88 -22.47 -37.90
CA PHE A 312 41.50 -21.70 -39.09
C PHE A 312 42.27 -20.37 -39.07
N THR A 313 43.36 -20.32 -39.81
CA THR A 313 44.00 -19.07 -40.23
C THR A 313 43.06 -18.34 -41.18
N LEU A 314 42.38 -17.31 -40.68
CA LEU A 314 41.62 -16.36 -41.50
C LEU A 314 42.58 -15.25 -41.95
N ASN A 315 43.05 -15.32 -43.20
CA ASN A 315 43.71 -14.17 -43.84
C ASN A 315 42.63 -13.14 -44.17
N TYR A 316 42.73 -11.97 -43.54
CA TYR A 316 41.98 -10.78 -43.96
C TYR A 316 42.58 -10.29 -45.28
N TYR A 317 41.84 -10.49 -46.39
CA TYR A 317 41.95 -9.61 -47.55
C TYR A 317 40.85 -8.56 -47.40
N GLU A 318 41.25 -7.28 -47.38
CA GLU A 318 40.36 -6.17 -47.65
C GLU A 318 39.94 -6.25 -49.11
N GLU A 319 38.68 -6.60 -49.36
CA GLU A 319 38.02 -6.32 -50.63
C GLU A 319 36.79 -5.44 -50.37
N GLU A 320 36.79 -4.29 -51.05
CA GLU A 320 35.65 -3.40 -51.23
C GLU A 320 34.45 -4.19 -51.76
N TYR A 321 33.26 -3.97 -51.18
CA TYR A 321 32.02 -4.41 -51.80
C TYR A 321 31.14 -3.21 -52.14
N ASP A 322 30.99 -3.03 -53.44
CA ASP A 322 29.81 -2.47 -54.07
C ASP A 322 28.58 -3.36 -53.82
N ASP A 323 27.44 -2.66 -53.86
CA ASP A 323 26.05 -3.06 -53.89
C ASP A 323 25.74 -4.35 -54.69
N VAL A 324 24.79 -5.16 -54.19
CA VAL A 324 23.69 -5.85 -54.93
C VAL A 324 23.05 -6.98 -54.09
N SER A 325 21.76 -6.76 -53.76
CA SER A 325 20.62 -7.70 -53.78
C SER A 325 20.86 -9.20 -54.05
N SER A 326 20.42 -10.09 -53.15
CA SER A 326 19.18 -10.88 -53.29
C SER A 326 19.07 -12.00 -52.24
N SER A 327 17.81 -12.32 -51.92
CA SER A 327 17.25 -13.47 -51.20
C SER A 327 18.01 -14.80 -51.28
N ASP A 328 17.99 -15.57 -50.18
CA ASP A 328 17.26 -16.85 -50.13
C ASP A 328 17.22 -17.45 -48.71
N GLU A 329 16.05 -18.01 -48.39
CA GLU A 329 15.72 -18.73 -47.15
C GLU A 329 16.40 -20.11 -47.13
N ILE A 330 17.07 -20.46 -46.01
CA ILE A 330 17.45 -21.85 -45.74
C ILE A 330 16.99 -22.25 -44.33
N ASN A 331 16.13 -23.26 -44.34
CA ASN A 331 15.44 -23.92 -43.25
C ASN A 331 16.36 -25.01 -42.66
N TYR A 332 16.72 -24.93 -41.38
CA TYR A 332 17.51 -25.98 -40.71
C TYR A 332 16.60 -26.82 -39.80
N HIS A 333 16.33 -28.05 -40.22
CA HIS A 333 15.87 -29.15 -39.38
C HIS A 333 17.05 -29.70 -38.57
N ILE A 334 16.94 -29.70 -37.23
CA ILE A 334 17.88 -30.38 -36.33
C ILE A 334 17.14 -31.55 -35.68
N GLU A 335 17.60 -32.77 -35.98
CA GLU A 335 17.22 -34.01 -35.28
C GLU A 335 18.04 -34.13 -33.99
N ILE A 336 17.35 -34.31 -32.85
CA ILE A 336 17.97 -34.55 -31.54
C ILE A 336 17.96 -36.05 -31.26
N ASN A 337 19.15 -36.66 -31.25
CA ASN A 337 19.37 -38.00 -30.72
C ASN A 337 19.70 -37.91 -29.22
N ALA A 338 18.83 -38.50 -28.38
CA ALA A 338 19.08 -38.69 -26.96
C ALA A 338 19.74 -40.06 -26.71
N PRO A 339 20.84 -40.16 -25.95
CA PRO A 339 21.26 -41.43 -25.39
C PRO A 339 20.60 -41.65 -24.02
N ASN A 340 19.83 -42.73 -23.96
CA ASN A 340 19.57 -43.47 -22.73
C ASN A 340 20.90 -43.92 -22.13
N ASP A 341 21.11 -43.71 -20.84
CA ASP A 341 21.87 -44.67 -20.06
C ASP A 341 21.34 -44.75 -18.63
N GLY A 342 20.91 -45.96 -18.27
CA GLY A 342 20.40 -46.32 -16.97
C GLY A 342 21.45 -47.13 -16.22
N LEU A 343 21.69 -46.77 -14.95
CA LEU A 343 22.36 -47.65 -14.00
C LEU A 343 21.64 -47.61 -12.66
N THR A 344 20.95 -48.70 -12.39
CA THR A 344 20.56 -49.19 -11.07
C THR A 344 21.77 -49.70 -10.30
N LEU A 345 21.79 -49.54 -8.96
CA LEU A 345 21.95 -50.62 -7.96
C LEU A 345 22.15 -50.09 -6.52
N ASN A 346 21.23 -50.53 -5.65
CA ASN A 346 21.38 -51.13 -4.31
C ASN A 346 22.10 -50.41 -3.14
N ASP A 347 21.28 -50.13 -2.12
CA ASP A 347 21.18 -50.80 -0.80
C ASP A 347 22.40 -51.03 0.11
N ASN A 348 22.19 -50.58 1.35
CA ASN A 348 22.67 -51.08 2.66
C ASN A 348 24.15 -50.90 3.03
N ASP A 349 24.39 -50.05 4.05
CA ASP A 349 24.86 -50.54 5.36
C ASP A 349 24.94 -49.40 6.40
N ILE A 350 24.15 -49.54 7.46
CA ILE A 350 24.23 -48.79 8.72
C ILE A 350 24.92 -49.70 9.73
N PRO A 351 25.86 -49.17 10.53
CA PRO A 351 26.07 -49.71 11.86
C PRO A 351 25.80 -48.66 12.95
N ASP A 352 24.96 -49.10 13.88
CA ASP A 352 24.77 -48.58 15.23
C ASP A 352 26.11 -48.47 15.99
N GLU A 353 26.32 -47.34 16.68
CA GLU A 353 27.13 -47.34 17.90
C GLU A 353 26.49 -46.46 18.99
N GLN A 354 25.99 -47.15 20.01
CA GLN A 354 25.64 -46.61 21.32
C GLN A 354 26.93 -46.28 22.09
N LYS A 355 26.99 -45.10 22.73
CA LYS A 355 27.76 -44.92 23.97
C LYS A 355 27.12 -43.91 24.90
N GLN A 356 26.85 -44.41 26.11
CA GLN A 356 26.43 -43.70 27.30
C GLN A 356 27.54 -42.82 27.88
N ASN A 357 27.11 -41.74 28.56
CA ASN A 357 27.66 -41.05 29.75
C ASN A 357 27.58 -39.53 29.56
N SER A 358 27.36 -38.67 30.54
CA SER A 358 26.71 -38.69 31.85
C SER A 358 26.74 -37.22 32.31
N LEU A 359 25.70 -36.79 33.04
CA LEU A 359 25.65 -35.69 34.01
C LEU A 359 26.36 -34.35 33.68
N THR A 360 25.58 -33.28 33.54
CA THR A 360 25.55 -32.18 34.52
C THR A 360 24.28 -31.36 34.30
N GLY A 361 23.47 -31.24 35.34
CA GLY A 361 22.17 -30.59 35.29
C GLY A 361 22.27 -29.08 35.49
N VAL A 362 21.46 -28.35 34.71
CA VAL A 362 20.81 -27.11 35.13
C VAL A 362 19.40 -27.15 34.55
N HIS A 363 18.44 -27.34 35.45
CA HIS A 363 17.02 -27.47 35.13
C HIS A 363 16.41 -26.07 34.97
N VAL A 364 16.09 -25.67 33.73
CA VAL A 364 15.17 -24.56 33.45
C VAL A 364 13.99 -25.18 32.71
N GLN A 365 12.82 -25.13 33.35
CA GLN A 365 11.56 -25.61 32.80
C GLN A 365 11.03 -24.57 31.81
N ASP A 366 11.08 -24.87 30.52
CA ASP A 366 10.22 -24.24 29.52
C ASP A 366 9.24 -25.30 29.01
N GLU A 367 7.95 -25.04 29.23
CA GLU A 367 6.85 -25.89 28.78
C GLU A 367 6.73 -25.88 27.24
N PRO A 368 6.51 -27.03 26.58
CA PRO A 368 6.14 -27.06 25.18
C PRO A 368 4.65 -26.74 25.01
N TYR A 369 4.35 -25.68 24.28
CA TYR A 369 2.96 -25.36 23.88
C TYR A 369 2.55 -26.29 22.73
N GLU A 370 1.61 -27.18 23.00
CA GLU A 370 0.98 -28.05 22.02
C GLU A 370 0.23 -27.23 20.96
N MET A 371 0.47 -27.56 19.69
CA MET A 371 -0.30 -27.07 18.55
C MET A 371 -1.64 -27.81 18.50
N LEU A 372 -2.71 -27.17 18.97
CA LEU A 372 -4.07 -27.61 18.70
C LEU A 372 -4.46 -27.19 17.28
N SER A 373 -4.49 -28.17 16.38
CA SER A 373 -5.23 -28.14 15.13
C SER A 373 -6.72 -28.27 15.43
N ASN A 374 -7.50 -27.23 15.13
CA ASN A 374 -8.94 -27.36 14.96
C ASN A 374 -9.23 -27.26 13.46
N ASP A 375 -9.31 -28.43 12.84
CA ASP A 375 -10.31 -28.73 11.83
C ASP A 375 -11.67 -28.65 12.50
N ASP A 376 -12.57 -27.85 11.94
CA ASP A 376 -14.01 -28.15 11.94
C ASP A 376 -14.67 -27.38 10.80
N ASN A 377 -15.30 -28.17 9.93
CA ASN A 377 -16.25 -27.80 8.90
C ASN A 377 -17.41 -26.99 9.49
N ASP A 378 -17.95 -26.02 8.76
CA ASP A 378 -19.23 -26.14 8.05
C ASP A 378 -19.72 -24.77 7.53
N ASP A 379 -20.69 -24.86 6.62
CA ASP A 379 -21.60 -23.82 6.14
C ASP A 379 -21.17 -23.00 4.91
N ASN A 380 -21.40 -23.66 3.77
CA ASN A 380 -22.07 -23.08 2.62
C ASN A 380 -23.15 -22.06 3.04
N ASP A 381 -23.04 -20.82 2.55
CA ASP A 381 -24.23 -20.04 2.23
C ASP A 381 -23.98 -19.18 0.99
N ASP A 382 -24.70 -19.58 -0.04
CA ASP A 382 -24.85 -19.00 -1.36
C ASP A 382 -25.58 -17.66 -1.25
N ILE A 383 -24.84 -16.55 -1.24
CA ILE A 383 -25.40 -15.20 -1.37
C ILE A 383 -25.30 -14.79 -2.83
N SER A 384 -26.36 -15.11 -3.57
CA SER A 384 -26.68 -14.50 -4.85
C SER A 384 -26.73 -12.96 -4.73
N LEU A 385 -25.96 -12.28 -5.58
CA LEU A 385 -25.95 -10.83 -5.71
C LEU A 385 -27.14 -10.34 -6.56
N PRO A 386 -27.77 -9.20 -6.24
CA PRO A 386 -28.80 -8.60 -7.10
C PRO A 386 -28.23 -8.10 -8.44
N GLU A 387 -28.91 -8.41 -9.55
CA GLU A 387 -28.56 -8.10 -10.95
C GLU A 387 -28.44 -6.61 -11.34
N ILE A 388 -28.37 -5.66 -10.40
CA ILE A 388 -28.46 -4.21 -10.72
C ILE A 388 -27.09 -3.52 -10.90
N ILE A 389 -25.96 -4.26 -10.89
CA ILE A 389 -24.63 -3.66 -11.12
C ILE A 389 -23.88 -4.40 -12.24
N LYS A 390 -24.40 -4.28 -13.46
CA LYS A 390 -23.75 -4.69 -14.73
C LYS A 390 -23.69 -3.55 -15.75
N LEU A 391 -23.59 -2.31 -15.31
CA LEU A 391 -23.39 -1.18 -16.20
C LEU A 391 -22.06 -0.50 -15.85
N HIS A 392 -21.26 -0.26 -16.90
CA HIS A 392 -19.91 0.31 -16.94
C HIS A 392 -18.76 -0.72 -16.96
N LEU A 393 -18.70 -1.48 -18.05
CA LEU A 393 -17.46 -2.00 -18.64
C LEU A 393 -17.21 -1.24 -19.96
N PRO A 394 -15.96 -0.93 -20.33
CA PRO A 394 -15.66 -0.32 -21.61
C PRO A 394 -15.84 -1.34 -22.76
N LEU A 395 -16.47 -0.89 -23.84
CA LEU A 395 -16.65 -1.64 -25.08
C LEU A 395 -15.30 -2.02 -25.69
N LYS A 396 -15.06 -3.32 -25.88
CA LYS A 396 -14.06 -3.83 -26.83
C LYS A 396 -14.51 -3.45 -28.25
N GLN A 397 -13.67 -2.73 -28.98
CA GLN A 397 -13.89 -2.47 -30.41
C GLN A 397 -13.70 -3.79 -31.17
N HIS A 398 -14.77 -4.29 -31.78
CA HIS A 398 -14.68 -5.36 -32.77
C HIS A 398 -14.39 -4.73 -34.15
N HIS A 399 -13.35 -5.25 -34.80
CA HIS A 399 -13.07 -5.02 -36.21
C HIS A 399 -14.27 -5.48 -37.07
N LEU A 400 -14.82 -4.56 -37.87
CA LEU A 400 -15.78 -4.86 -38.93
C LEU A 400 -15.03 -4.99 -40.26
N ASN A 401 -15.13 -6.18 -40.86
CA ASN A 401 -14.78 -6.43 -42.24
C ASN A 401 -15.84 -5.82 -43.19
N GLU A 402 -15.37 -5.47 -44.39
CA GLU A 402 -16.11 -4.88 -45.50
C GLU A 402 -17.34 -5.68 -45.97
N PRO A 403 -18.32 -5.01 -46.64
CA PRO A 403 -19.53 -5.64 -47.12
C PRO A 403 -19.40 -6.14 -48.57
N GLN A 404 -19.96 -7.33 -48.85
CA GLN A 404 -20.30 -7.75 -50.21
C GLN A 404 -21.80 -7.55 -50.49
N GLU A 405 -22.02 -6.88 -51.62
CA GLU A 405 -23.18 -6.81 -52.51
C GLU A 405 -24.35 -7.77 -52.27
N ARG A 406 -25.56 -7.21 -52.33
CA ARG A 406 -26.60 -7.71 -53.26
C ARG A 406 -27.67 -6.66 -53.57
N VAL A 407 -28.07 -6.75 -54.83
CA VAL A 407 -28.93 -5.91 -55.68
C VAL A 407 -30.43 -6.06 -55.36
N HIS A 408 -31.19 -5.03 -55.77
CA HIS A 408 -32.64 -4.88 -56.04
C HIS A 408 -33.41 -4.02 -55.02
N ASP A 409 -34.35 -3.14 -55.38
CA ASP A 409 -34.72 -2.45 -56.61
C ASP A 409 -35.83 -1.44 -56.20
N GLN A 410 -35.88 -0.30 -56.89
CA GLN A 410 -37.01 0.65 -57.07
C GLN A 410 -37.73 1.29 -55.87
N GLY A 411 -37.90 2.63 -55.97
CA GLY A 411 -39.08 3.30 -55.46
C GLY A 411 -38.86 4.74 -54.99
N GLU A 412 -39.15 5.69 -55.87
CA GLU A 412 -39.35 7.13 -55.66
C GLU A 412 -40.13 7.45 -54.36
N SER A 413 -39.91 8.56 -53.64
CA SER A 413 -40.29 9.91 -54.06
C SER A 413 -39.96 10.95 -52.96
N LEU A 414 -40.09 12.21 -53.37
CA LEU A 414 -39.71 13.48 -52.76
C LEU A 414 -40.54 13.93 -51.54
N ASN A 415 -39.90 14.80 -50.75
CA ASN A 415 -40.41 15.97 -50.03
C ASN A 415 -41.68 15.86 -49.18
N GLU A 416 -41.55 16.14 -47.88
CA GLU A 416 -42.27 17.27 -47.26
C GLU A 416 -41.66 17.61 -45.89
N ILE A 417 -41.29 18.89 -45.74
CA ILE A 417 -40.92 19.52 -44.47
C ILE A 417 -42.23 20.06 -43.90
N GLU A 418 -42.73 19.46 -42.82
CA GLU A 418 -43.78 20.07 -41.99
C GLU A 418 -43.18 20.63 -40.71
N ILE A 419 -43.36 21.94 -40.55
CA ILE A 419 -43.15 22.73 -39.35
C ILE A 419 -44.33 22.44 -38.42
N ILE A 420 -44.08 21.83 -37.25
CA ILE A 420 -45.09 21.66 -36.19
C ILE A 420 -44.85 22.71 -35.10
N SER A 421 -45.91 23.45 -34.82
CA SER A 421 -46.05 24.54 -33.85
C SER A 421 -46.32 24.07 -32.41
N ASP A 422 -45.87 24.89 -31.45
CA ASP A 422 -45.94 24.73 -29.99
C ASP A 422 -47.35 24.90 -29.36
N ASP A 423 -48.24 23.91 -29.43
CA ASP A 423 -49.52 24.00 -28.67
C ASP A 423 -50.05 22.73 -27.98
N ASP A 424 -49.31 21.60 -27.95
CA ASP A 424 -49.80 20.35 -27.32
C ASP A 424 -48.99 19.86 -26.10
N ILE A 425 -48.87 20.69 -25.06
CA ILE A 425 -48.39 20.22 -23.74
C ILE A 425 -49.30 20.71 -22.61
N ARG A 426 -50.55 20.23 -22.55
CA ARG A 426 -51.32 20.15 -21.30
C ARG A 426 -52.39 19.07 -21.38
N GLN A 427 -52.05 17.85 -20.93
CA GLN A 427 -52.92 17.02 -20.08
C GLN A 427 -52.21 15.71 -19.68
N TYR A 428 -52.62 15.16 -18.54
CA TYR A 428 -52.13 13.96 -17.84
C TYR A 428 -50.99 14.15 -16.83
N THR A 429 -51.36 14.40 -15.58
CA THR A 429 -50.82 13.68 -14.40
C THR A 429 -51.73 13.94 -13.19
N THR A 430 -52.71 13.07 -12.98
CA THR A 430 -53.45 12.96 -11.70
C THR A 430 -52.80 11.85 -10.89
N THR A 431 -51.88 12.19 -9.99
CA THR A 431 -51.22 11.23 -9.09
C THR A 431 -51.91 11.26 -7.72
N ARG A 432 -52.49 10.11 -7.33
CA ARG A 432 -53.09 9.88 -6.01
C ARG A 432 -52.02 9.87 -4.89
N PRO A 433 -52.32 10.36 -3.68
CA PRO A 433 -51.38 10.32 -2.56
C PRO A 433 -51.33 8.92 -1.91
N PHE A 434 -50.15 8.32 -1.88
CA PHE A 434 -49.84 7.11 -1.11
C PHE A 434 -49.62 7.48 0.36
N GLN A 435 -50.49 7.02 1.25
CA GLN A 435 -50.31 7.11 2.71
C GLN A 435 -49.34 6.02 3.18
N PHE A 436 -48.14 6.42 3.62
CA PHE A 436 -47.25 5.56 4.41
C PHE A 436 -47.75 5.50 5.86
N GLN A 437 -48.43 4.42 6.24
CA GLN A 437 -48.62 4.06 7.65
C GLN A 437 -47.30 3.45 8.18
N GLN A 438 -46.58 4.21 9.00
CA GLN A 438 -45.46 3.68 9.77
C GLN A 438 -45.99 2.80 10.92
N HIS A 439 -45.98 1.49 10.72
CA HIS A 439 -46.04 0.54 11.83
C HIS A 439 -44.71 0.53 12.57
N GLN A 440 -44.54 1.42 13.56
CA GLN A 440 -43.49 1.28 14.56
C GLN A 440 -43.86 0.13 15.49
N GLN A 441 -43.36 -1.05 15.20
CA GLN A 441 -43.39 -2.16 16.16
C GLN A 441 -42.51 -1.79 17.36
N HIS A 442 -43.15 -1.43 18.48
CA HIS A 442 -42.47 -1.25 19.76
C HIS A 442 -41.91 -2.59 20.22
N GLN A 443 -40.68 -2.91 19.82
CA GLN A 443 -39.96 -4.05 20.38
C GLN A 443 -39.76 -3.79 21.88
N SER A 444 -40.46 -4.58 22.70
CA SER A 444 -40.40 -4.43 24.14
C SER A 444 -39.00 -4.78 24.63
N LEU A 445 -38.33 -3.81 25.28
CA LEU A 445 -36.98 -4.01 25.81
C LEU A 445 -36.97 -5.21 26.78
N THR A 446 -36.01 -6.11 26.62
CA THR A 446 -35.84 -7.25 27.51
C THR A 446 -35.58 -6.79 28.95
N ARG A 447 -35.86 -7.65 29.95
CA ARG A 447 -35.64 -7.35 31.37
C ARG A 447 -34.20 -6.89 31.66
N ASN A 448 -33.22 -7.48 30.97
CA ASN A 448 -31.81 -7.09 31.05
C ASN A 448 -31.54 -5.72 30.42
N GLN A 449 -32.13 -5.41 29.26
CA GLN A 449 -32.02 -4.09 28.65
C GLN A 449 -32.66 -3.00 29.53
N LYS A 450 -33.83 -3.26 30.16
CA LYS A 450 -34.45 -2.34 31.12
C LYS A 450 -33.59 -2.13 32.36
N LYS A 451 -33.02 -3.20 32.93
CA LYS A 451 -32.09 -3.13 34.09
C LYS A 451 -30.82 -2.34 33.73
N ASN A 452 -30.23 -2.60 32.56
CA ASN A 452 -29.06 -1.88 32.06
C ASN A 452 -29.36 -0.43 31.73
N ARG A 453 -30.53 -0.12 31.16
CA ARG A 453 -30.97 1.26 30.93
C ARG A 453 -31.17 2.01 32.24
N LYS A 454 -31.77 1.37 33.26
CA LYS A 454 -31.92 1.95 34.60
C LYS A 454 -30.57 2.11 35.31
N LYS A 455 -29.64 1.17 35.12
CA LYS A 455 -28.26 1.26 35.62
C LYS A 455 -27.47 2.38 34.92
N ARG A 456 -27.58 2.52 33.60
CA ARG A 456 -26.99 3.61 32.80
C ARG A 456 -27.59 4.97 33.17
N ALA A 457 -28.92 5.08 33.28
CA ALA A 457 -29.59 6.31 33.67
C ALA A 457 -29.23 6.76 35.10
N ARG A 458 -28.86 5.83 35.99
CA ARG A 458 -28.34 6.15 37.32
C ARG A 458 -26.83 6.46 37.33
N ARG A 459 -26.08 5.89 36.38
CA ARG A 459 -24.61 6.05 36.26
C ARG A 459 -24.24 7.45 35.74
N TYR A 460 -25.04 8.03 34.85
CA TYR A 460 -24.79 9.37 34.27
C TYR A 460 -25.54 10.50 34.99
N ARG A 461 -25.80 10.38 36.30
CA ARG A 461 -26.56 11.41 37.02
C ARG A 461 -25.73 12.69 37.23
N PHE A 462 -24.43 12.53 37.41
CA PHE A 462 -23.48 13.60 37.65
C PHE A 462 -22.24 13.29 36.82
N GLU A 463 -22.07 13.96 35.68
CA GLU A 463 -21.00 13.68 34.73
C GLU A 463 -20.22 14.94 34.36
N VAL A 464 -18.89 14.83 34.33
CA VAL A 464 -18.00 15.88 33.86
C VAL A 464 -17.45 15.46 32.50
N ILE A 465 -17.78 16.26 31.47
CA ILE A 465 -17.37 16.01 30.09
C ILE A 465 -16.28 17.00 29.68
N ARG A 466 -15.15 16.52 29.14
CA ARG A 466 -14.06 17.37 28.66
C ARG A 466 -13.55 16.96 27.29
N ARG A 467 -13.14 17.95 26.49
CA ARG A 467 -12.45 17.68 25.22
C ARG A 467 -10.99 17.36 25.48
N LEU A 468 -10.49 16.35 24.79
CA LEU A 468 -9.10 15.90 24.84
C LEU A 468 -8.40 16.20 23.52
N TYR A 469 -7.16 16.65 23.58
CA TYR A 469 -6.25 16.55 22.45
C TYR A 469 -5.99 15.07 22.11
N TYR A 470 -6.04 14.71 20.83
CA TYR A 470 -6.07 13.32 20.36
C TYR A 470 -4.92 12.42 20.84
N LYS A 471 -3.77 13.01 21.21
CA LYS A 471 -2.62 12.26 21.75
C LYS A 471 -2.76 11.88 23.24
N PHE A 472 -3.81 12.32 23.95
CA PHE A 472 -4.08 11.86 25.31
C PHE A 472 -4.70 10.47 25.32
N ASN A 473 -3.91 9.47 25.73
CA ASN A 473 -4.44 8.13 26.04
C ASN A 473 -5.03 8.08 27.46
N ILE A 474 -5.84 7.05 27.74
CA ILE A 474 -6.50 6.87 29.04
C ILE A 474 -5.51 6.80 30.23
N LYS A 475 -4.30 6.26 30.02
CA LYS A 475 -3.25 6.19 31.04
C LYS A 475 -2.75 7.58 31.43
N ASN A 476 -2.53 8.46 30.45
CA ASN A 476 -2.09 9.85 30.66
C ASN A 476 -3.15 10.65 31.38
N VAL A 477 -4.42 10.50 30.98
CA VAL A 477 -5.55 11.16 31.67
C VAL A 477 -5.62 10.73 33.13
N LYS A 478 -5.55 9.42 33.42
CA LYS A 478 -5.54 8.92 34.81
C LYS A 478 -4.40 9.52 35.65
N LYS A 479 -3.17 9.57 35.12
CA LYS A 479 -2.02 10.18 35.81
C LYS A 479 -2.28 11.64 36.16
N ILE A 480 -2.89 12.39 35.25
CA ILE A 480 -3.20 13.81 35.46
C ILE A 480 -4.26 13.97 36.55
N LEU A 481 -5.33 13.17 36.51
CA LEU A 481 -6.40 13.23 37.50
C LEU A 481 -5.89 12.86 38.90
N ILE A 482 -5.02 11.85 39.00
CA ILE A 482 -4.34 11.49 40.26
C ILE A 482 -3.48 12.64 40.75
N PHE A 483 -2.65 13.23 39.87
CA PHE A 483 -1.79 14.37 40.21
C PHE A 483 -2.58 15.59 40.69
N MET A 484 -3.75 15.85 40.09
CA MET A 484 -4.65 16.94 40.48
C MET A 484 -5.54 16.61 41.68
N ASN A 485 -5.42 15.40 42.25
CA ASN A 485 -6.29 14.89 43.31
C ASN A 485 -7.78 15.08 42.96
N VAL A 486 -8.15 14.67 41.75
CA VAL A 486 -9.53 14.70 41.24
C VAL A 486 -10.16 13.33 41.46
N PRO A 487 -11.11 13.19 42.39
CA PRO A 487 -11.84 11.94 42.57
C PRO A 487 -12.81 11.70 41.40
N TYR A 488 -13.01 10.43 41.04
CA TYR A 488 -14.00 10.00 40.06
C TYR A 488 -14.47 8.57 40.38
N GLU A 489 -15.71 8.22 40.05
CA GLU A 489 -16.21 6.83 40.19
C GLU A 489 -15.82 5.97 38.98
N ASN A 490 -16.09 6.48 37.78
CA ASN A 490 -15.69 5.84 36.53
C ASN A 490 -15.08 6.87 35.59
N LEU A 491 -14.21 6.38 34.71
CA LEU A 491 -13.54 7.17 33.70
C LEU A 491 -13.63 6.45 32.37
N ASN A 492 -14.09 7.15 31.35
CA ASN A 492 -14.13 6.64 29.99
C ASN A 492 -13.63 7.70 28.99
N VAL A 493 -12.94 7.25 27.95
CA VAL A 493 -12.47 8.11 26.85
C VAL A 493 -13.04 7.56 25.56
N VAL A 494 -13.87 8.35 24.89
CA VAL A 494 -14.49 7.98 23.61
C VAL A 494 -14.11 9.03 22.58
N GLY A 495 -13.24 8.66 21.65
CA GLY A 495 -12.66 9.58 20.67
C GLY A 495 -11.84 10.68 21.35
N HIS A 496 -12.28 11.93 21.22
CA HIS A 496 -11.63 13.11 21.80
C HIS A 496 -12.42 13.68 22.99
N THR A 497 -13.24 12.84 23.64
CA THR A 497 -14.07 13.26 24.76
C THR A 497 -13.82 12.36 25.96
N LEU A 498 -13.47 13.00 27.07
CA LEU A 498 -13.37 12.41 28.39
C LEU A 498 -14.73 12.49 29.08
N PHE A 499 -15.19 11.37 29.63
CA PHE A 499 -16.36 11.27 30.47
C PHE A 499 -15.91 10.81 31.87
N LEU A 500 -16.23 11.61 32.89
CA LEU A 500 -15.98 11.27 34.28
C LEU A 500 -17.31 11.19 35.04
N ASP A 501 -17.59 10.02 35.61
CA ASP A 501 -18.77 9.83 36.47
C ASP A 501 -18.44 10.28 37.91
N MET A 502 -19.35 11.04 38.51
CA MET A 502 -19.22 11.59 39.87
C MET A 502 -20.25 10.96 40.81
N LYS A 503 -19.87 10.83 42.08
CA LYS A 503 -20.72 10.22 43.11
C LYS A 503 -21.95 11.08 43.42
N ASP A 504 -21.76 12.40 43.46
CA ASP A 504 -22.78 13.38 43.80
C ASP A 504 -22.54 14.73 43.10
N ALA A 505 -23.54 15.60 43.14
CA ALA A 505 -23.53 16.92 42.49
C ALA A 505 -22.46 17.86 43.06
N GLN A 506 -22.09 17.71 44.34
CA GLN A 506 -21.07 18.55 44.96
C GLN A 506 -19.70 18.22 44.38
N MET A 507 -19.37 16.93 44.28
CA MET A 507 -18.15 16.46 43.64
C MET A 507 -18.10 16.88 42.16
N GLU A 508 -19.21 16.78 41.42
CA GLU A 508 -19.27 17.27 40.04
C GLU A 508 -18.91 18.74 39.92
N LYS A 509 -19.43 19.59 40.80
CA LYS A 509 -19.12 21.02 40.82
C LYS A 509 -17.65 21.28 41.12
N GLU A 510 -17.10 20.64 42.16
CA GLU A 510 -15.69 20.77 42.54
C GLU A 510 -14.75 20.30 41.42
N VAL A 511 -15.10 19.19 40.75
CA VAL A 511 -14.31 18.67 39.63
C VAL A 511 -14.45 19.55 38.39
N ASN A 512 -15.63 20.12 38.11
CA ASN A 512 -15.82 21.07 37.02
C ASN A 512 -14.95 22.33 37.20
N GLU A 513 -14.83 22.83 38.43
CA GLU A 513 -13.99 23.99 38.77
C GLU A 513 -12.49 23.66 38.64
N LYS A 514 -12.05 22.49 39.11
CA LYS A 514 -10.64 22.04 39.00
C LYS A 514 -10.23 21.72 37.56
N LEU A 515 -11.10 21.02 36.83
CA LEU A 515 -10.89 20.64 35.44
C LEU A 515 -11.50 21.68 34.50
N HIS A 516 -11.01 22.92 34.45
CA HIS A 516 -11.48 23.89 33.46
C HIS A 516 -11.21 23.43 32.00
N ASP A 517 -12.00 23.92 31.03
CA ASP A 517 -11.93 23.52 29.61
C ASP A 517 -10.57 23.78 28.92
N GLY A 518 -9.70 24.59 29.54
CA GLY A 518 -8.33 24.80 29.08
C GLY A 518 -7.41 23.61 29.33
N LEU A 519 -7.81 22.62 30.13
CA LEU A 519 -7.05 21.39 30.38
C LEU A 519 -7.14 20.40 29.21
N PHE A 520 -6.14 19.53 29.09
CA PHE A 520 -6.02 18.54 28.00
C PHE A 520 -5.89 19.11 26.57
N THR A 521 -5.45 20.37 26.44
CA THR A 521 -5.07 20.96 25.15
C THR A 521 -3.73 20.43 24.63
N LYS A 522 -3.43 20.70 23.35
CA LYS A 522 -2.12 20.39 22.74
C LYS A 522 -0.95 20.92 23.58
N GLN A 523 -1.06 22.16 24.08
CA GLN A 523 -0.02 22.76 24.92
C GLN A 523 0.17 22.00 26.25
N HIS A 524 -0.92 21.58 26.88
CA HIS A 524 -0.84 20.76 28.10
C HIS A 524 -0.22 19.40 27.84
N TYR A 525 -0.53 18.75 26.72
CA TYR A 525 0.10 17.48 26.35
C TYR A 525 1.62 17.59 26.32
N TYR A 526 2.17 18.59 25.62
CA TYR A 526 3.63 18.77 25.53
C TYR A 526 4.26 19.21 26.85
N ARG A 527 3.59 20.07 27.64
CA ARG A 527 4.07 20.46 28.98
C ARG A 527 4.15 19.27 29.94
N ILE A 528 3.13 18.41 29.93
CA ILE A 528 3.04 17.21 30.77
C ILE A 528 4.07 16.18 30.31
N ARG A 529 4.21 15.99 29.00
CA ARG A 529 5.25 15.13 28.41
C ARG A 529 6.65 15.57 28.84
N LYS A 530 6.92 16.88 28.83
CA LYS A 530 8.20 17.48 29.27
C LYS A 530 8.42 17.35 30.79
N LYS A 531 7.38 17.53 31.62
CA LYS A 531 7.49 17.46 33.10
C LYS A 531 7.54 16.05 33.67
N LEU A 532 6.89 15.08 33.03
CA LEU A 532 6.82 13.70 33.53
C LEU A 532 8.03 12.85 33.14
N HIS A 533 9.07 13.42 32.49
CA HIS A 533 10.20 12.67 31.94
C HIS A 533 9.75 11.35 31.28
N LEU A 534 8.73 11.44 30.41
CA LEU A 534 8.34 10.31 29.56
C LEU A 534 9.32 10.10 28.39
N ASP A 535 10.46 10.79 28.44
CA ASP A 535 11.69 10.36 27.79
C ASP A 535 12.31 9.25 28.65
N THR A 536 11.81 8.03 28.49
CA THR A 536 12.71 6.86 28.52
C THR A 536 13.54 6.92 27.24
N ASN A 537 14.46 7.89 27.20
CA ASN A 537 15.60 8.04 26.30
C ASN A 537 16.39 9.31 26.71
N GLN A 538 17.06 9.22 27.85
CA GLN A 538 18.43 9.71 28.00
C GLN A 538 19.28 8.55 28.49
#